data_AF-A0A378T2V6-F1
#
_entry.id   AF-A0A378T2V6-F1
#
_cell.length_a   1.000
_cell.length_b   1.000
_cell.length_c   1.000
_cell.angle_alpha   90.00
_cell.angle_beta   90.00
_cell.angle_gamma   90.00
#
_symmetry.space_group_name_H-M   'P 1'
#
loop_
_entity.id
_entity.type
_entity.pdbx_description
1 polymer ?
#
loop_
_entity_poly.entity_id
_entity_poly.type
_entity_poly.pdbx_seq_one_letter_code
_entity_poly.pdbx_strand_id
1 'polypeptide(L)'
;MKAGDCLKMSGTYDRPDASHAECGSDASNYKVISTVTDSDQCPGDVDTYYSVRSAFSDETQTLCLDIDWLTGTCMSIDPENDKDPYRVDCADSSAPHRQRATEVLRGVSNVDQCASGVGYAYPERQFTVCVEDVS
;
A
#
# COMPACT_ATOMS: atom_id res chain seq x y z
N MET A 1 -10.96 -10.35 6.00
CA MET A 1 -10.91 -9.34 4.92
C MET A 1 -10.71 -10.08 3.61
N LYS A 2 -11.02 -9.48 2.47
CA LYS A 2 -10.93 -10.13 1.15
C LYS A 2 -10.29 -9.19 0.14
N ALA A 3 -9.84 -9.77 -0.96
CA ALA A 3 -9.32 -9.03 -2.10
C ALA A 3 -10.28 -7.91 -2.54
N GLY A 4 -9.73 -6.70 -2.73
CA GLY A 4 -10.44 -5.48 -3.07
C GLY A 4 -10.85 -4.63 -1.88
N ASP A 5 -10.84 -5.15 -0.65
CA ASP A 5 -11.10 -4.34 0.55
C ASP A 5 -9.95 -3.37 0.78
N CYS A 6 -10.27 -2.16 1.23
CA CYS A 6 -9.29 -1.19 1.67
C CYS A 6 -9.31 -1.08 3.19
N LEU A 7 -8.13 -0.85 3.75
CA LEU A 7 -7.88 -0.98 5.17
C LEU A 7 -7.20 0.26 5.71
N LYS A 8 -7.52 0.55 6.97
CA LYS A 8 -6.63 1.27 7.87
C LYS A 8 -5.82 0.24 8.63
N MET A 9 -4.55 0.08 8.25
CA MET A 9 -3.56 -0.65 9.01
C MET A 9 -2.86 0.30 9.98
N SER A 10 -2.62 -0.18 11.19
CA SER A 10 -1.83 0.52 12.20
C SER A 10 -1.23 -0.49 13.19
N GLY A 11 -0.50 0.00 14.19
CA GLY A 11 0.14 -0.85 15.19
C GLY A 11 1.57 -1.20 14.79
N THR A 12 2.06 -2.37 15.22
CA THR A 12 3.41 -2.84 14.90
C THR A 12 3.33 -4.11 14.08
N TYR A 13 4.44 -4.50 13.44
CA TYR A 13 4.49 -5.73 12.64
C TYR A 13 4.04 -6.98 13.39
N ASP A 14 4.43 -7.14 14.66
CA ASP A 14 4.01 -8.29 15.49
C ASP A 14 2.57 -8.18 16.02
N ARG A 15 1.98 -6.98 15.99
CA ARG A 15 0.64 -6.69 16.51
C ARG A 15 -0.08 -5.70 15.59
N PRO A 16 -0.40 -6.11 14.35
CA PRO A 16 -1.09 -5.25 13.41
C PRO A 16 -2.54 -5.11 13.85
N ASP A 17 -3.05 -3.88 13.77
CA ASP A 17 -4.47 -3.57 13.87
C ASP A 17 -5.00 -3.25 12.48
N ALA A 18 -5.97 -4.03 12.04
CA ALA A 18 -6.54 -3.94 10.70
C ALA A 18 -8.03 -3.64 10.82
N SER A 19 -8.46 -2.52 10.24
CA SER A 19 -9.88 -2.15 10.17
C SER A 19 -10.26 -1.74 8.75
N HIS A 20 -11.52 -1.97 8.37
CA HIS A 20 -12.01 -1.56 7.05
C HIS A 20 -12.02 -0.03 6.93
N ALA A 21 -11.60 0.45 5.77
CA ALA A 21 -11.70 1.85 5.36
C ALA A 21 -12.36 1.95 3.98
N GLU A 22 -12.88 3.12 3.65
CA GLU A 22 -13.29 3.42 2.28
C GLU A 22 -12.04 3.62 1.42
N CYS A 23 -11.95 2.94 0.28
CA CYS A 23 -10.83 3.09 -0.64
C CYS A 23 -10.67 4.55 -1.09
N GLY A 24 -9.45 5.07 -1.08
CA GLY A 24 -9.13 6.44 -1.39
C GLY A 24 -9.43 7.45 -0.28
N SER A 25 -10.02 7.04 0.84
CA SER A 25 -10.22 7.93 1.99
C SER A 25 -8.91 8.20 2.73
N ASP A 26 -8.89 9.26 3.54
CA ASP A 26 -7.74 9.63 4.38
C ASP A 26 -7.33 8.52 5.37
N ALA A 27 -8.28 7.64 5.74
CA ALA A 27 -8.02 6.53 6.63
C ALA A 27 -7.41 5.31 5.93
N SER A 28 -7.53 5.21 4.60
CA SER A 28 -7.11 4.04 3.82
C SER A 28 -5.64 4.15 3.40
N ASN A 29 -4.79 3.31 4.00
CA ASN A 29 -3.39 3.21 3.62
C ASN A 29 -3.09 2.01 2.72
N TYR A 30 -3.84 0.92 2.84
CA TYR A 30 -3.62 -0.28 2.05
C TYR A 30 -4.89 -0.84 1.43
N LYS A 31 -4.70 -1.58 0.35
CA LYS A 31 -5.70 -2.40 -0.32
C LYS A 31 -5.28 -3.86 -0.28
N VAL A 32 -6.22 -4.74 0.07
CA VAL A 32 -6.02 -6.19 0.06
C VAL A 32 -6.04 -6.68 -1.38
N ILE A 33 -4.99 -7.39 -1.82
CA ILE A 33 -4.97 -8.06 -3.12
C ILE A 33 -5.22 -9.55 -3.01
N SER A 34 -4.81 -10.16 -1.90
CA SER A 34 -5.17 -11.53 -1.57
C SER A 34 -5.15 -11.76 -0.07
N THR A 35 -5.81 -12.83 0.34
CA THR A 35 -5.80 -13.33 1.72
C THR A 35 -5.42 -14.79 1.67
N VAL A 36 -4.37 -15.14 2.39
CA VAL A 36 -3.71 -16.45 2.35
C VAL A 36 -3.45 -16.94 3.78
N THR A 37 -2.97 -18.18 3.91
CA THR A 37 -2.68 -18.75 5.23
C THR A 37 -1.25 -18.49 5.70
N ASP A 38 -0.32 -18.34 4.76
CA ASP A 38 1.08 -18.02 5.03
C ASP A 38 1.57 -16.92 4.07
N SER A 39 2.44 -16.07 4.57
CA SER A 39 3.10 -14.99 3.81
C SER A 39 3.84 -15.46 2.57
N ASP A 40 4.36 -16.69 2.54
CA ASP A 40 5.06 -17.25 1.38
C ASP A 40 4.13 -17.46 0.16
N GLN A 41 2.81 -17.38 0.38
CA GLN A 41 1.79 -17.48 -0.66
C GLN A 41 1.36 -16.12 -1.21
N CYS A 42 1.86 -15.01 -0.66
CA CYS A 42 1.65 -13.69 -1.26
C CYS A 42 2.43 -13.57 -2.58
N PRO A 43 1.91 -12.83 -3.57
CA PRO A 43 2.71 -12.43 -4.73
C PRO A 43 4.01 -11.75 -4.26
N GLY A 44 5.13 -12.02 -4.92
CA GLY A 44 6.44 -11.53 -4.51
C GLY A 44 6.62 -10.02 -4.64
N ASP A 45 5.68 -9.35 -5.33
CA ASP A 45 5.68 -7.92 -5.59
C ASP A 45 4.65 -7.14 -4.78
N VAL A 46 4.06 -7.69 -3.70
CA VAL A 46 3.22 -6.90 -2.80
C VAL A 46 4.04 -5.91 -1.99
N ASP A 47 3.44 -4.78 -1.63
CA ASP A 47 4.14 -3.75 -0.85
C ASP A 47 4.43 -4.22 0.59
N THR A 48 3.48 -4.96 1.19
CA THR A 48 3.68 -5.59 2.50
C THR A 48 2.70 -6.74 2.73
N TYR A 49 2.87 -7.44 3.85
CA TYR A 49 1.88 -8.40 4.35
C TYR A 49 1.81 -8.38 5.88
N TYR A 50 0.63 -8.69 6.41
CA TYR A 50 0.42 -8.82 7.85
C TYR A 50 -0.40 -10.05 8.18
N SER A 51 0.08 -10.81 9.16
CA SER A 51 -0.66 -11.90 9.77
C SER A 51 -1.60 -11.36 10.83
N VAL A 52 -2.90 -11.32 10.52
CA VAL A 52 -3.94 -10.86 11.43
C VAL A 52 -4.67 -12.07 12.03
N ARG A 53 -4.97 -11.99 13.33
CA ARG A 53 -5.86 -12.97 13.95
C ARG A 53 -7.30 -12.60 13.66
N SER A 54 -8.09 -13.58 13.25
CA SER A 54 -9.53 -13.42 13.18
C SER A 54 -10.09 -13.07 14.56
N ALA A 55 -10.98 -12.08 14.62
CA ALA A 55 -11.67 -11.74 15.88
C ALA A 55 -12.68 -12.81 16.32
N PHE A 56 -13.05 -13.73 15.40
CA PHE A 56 -14.13 -14.70 15.58
C PHE A 56 -13.65 -16.16 15.53
N SER A 57 -12.37 -16.40 15.27
CA SER A 57 -11.75 -17.73 15.27
C SER A 57 -10.28 -17.64 15.68
N ASP A 58 -9.70 -18.74 16.16
CA ASP A 58 -8.25 -18.81 16.43
C ASP A 58 -7.40 -18.88 15.14
N GLU A 59 -8.03 -18.72 13.97
CA GLU A 59 -7.36 -18.74 12.68
C GLU A 59 -6.59 -17.44 12.46
N THR A 60 -5.33 -17.60 12.09
CA THR A 60 -4.49 -16.50 11.60
C THR A 60 -4.58 -16.49 10.08
N GLN A 61 -4.83 -15.30 9.52
CA GLN A 61 -4.85 -15.07 8.09
C GLN A 61 -3.79 -14.05 7.75
N THR A 62 -3.08 -14.26 6.65
CA THR A 62 -2.13 -13.29 6.12
C THR A 62 -2.80 -12.47 5.04
N LEU A 63 -2.77 -11.15 5.21
CA LEU A 63 -3.22 -10.20 4.21
C LEU A 63 -2.02 -9.79 3.36
N CYS A 64 -2.11 -9.98 2.05
CA CYS A 64 -1.14 -9.44 1.11
C CYS A 64 -1.65 -8.08 0.66
N LEU A 65 -0.85 -7.03 0.84
CA LEU A 65 -1.28 -5.64 0.80
C LEU A 65 -0.44 -4.81 -0.18
N ASP A 66 -1.12 -3.98 -0.95
CA ASP A 66 -0.53 -2.90 -1.71
C ASP A 66 -0.98 -1.59 -1.06
N ILE A 67 -0.18 -0.55 -1.20
CA ILE A 67 -0.58 0.81 -0.84
C ILE A 67 -1.83 1.18 -1.65
N ASP A 68 -2.80 1.81 -1.00
CA ASP A 68 -4.04 2.27 -1.63
C ASP A 68 -3.79 3.54 -2.46
N TRP A 69 -3.06 3.38 -3.55
CA TRP A 69 -2.72 4.43 -4.48
C TRP A 69 -3.97 5.00 -5.15
N LEU A 70 -4.13 6.33 -5.07
CA LEU A 70 -5.16 7.06 -5.78
C LEU A 70 -4.50 8.22 -6.54
N THR A 71 -4.65 8.20 -7.86
CA THR A 71 -4.07 9.22 -8.76
C THR A 71 -4.50 10.63 -8.34
N GLY A 72 -3.53 11.53 -8.26
CA GLY A 72 -3.70 12.92 -7.83
C GLY A 72 -3.60 13.13 -6.31
N THR A 73 -3.52 12.07 -5.52
CA THR A 73 -3.39 12.15 -4.05
C THR A 73 -1.98 11.79 -3.58
N CYS A 74 -1.64 12.20 -2.35
CA CYS A 74 -0.34 11.93 -1.76
C CYS A 74 -0.40 10.89 -0.65
N MET A 75 0.65 10.08 -0.60
CA MET A 75 1.00 9.24 0.53
C MET A 75 2.30 9.78 1.14
N SER A 76 2.40 9.79 2.47
CA SER A 76 3.68 9.89 3.14
C SER A 76 4.22 8.47 3.28
N ILE A 77 5.42 8.23 2.75
CA ILE A 77 6.04 6.90 2.75
C ILE A 77 7.38 6.98 3.46
N ASP A 78 7.53 6.19 4.51
CA ASP A 78 8.79 6.09 5.23
C ASP A 78 9.82 5.32 4.40
N PRO A 79 10.93 5.95 3.97
CA PRO A 79 11.96 5.25 3.17
C PRO A 79 12.65 4.12 3.92
N GLU A 80 12.59 4.12 5.25
CA GLU A 80 13.15 3.05 6.10
C GLU A 80 12.15 1.90 6.31
N ASN A 81 10.88 2.07 5.91
CA ASN A 81 9.77 1.14 6.15
C ASN A 81 9.53 0.80 7.64
N ASP A 82 9.94 1.68 8.55
CA ASP A 82 9.69 1.54 10.00
C ASP A 82 8.25 1.89 10.37
N LYS A 83 7.55 2.65 9.51
CA LYS A 83 6.16 3.07 9.69
C LYS A 83 5.34 2.77 8.45
N ASP A 84 4.08 2.41 8.70
CA ASP A 84 3.09 2.29 7.65
C ASP A 84 2.91 3.62 6.90
N PRO A 85 2.70 3.56 5.57
CA PRO A 85 2.34 4.73 4.80
C PRO A 85 0.98 5.23 5.24
N TYR A 86 0.76 6.53 5.05
CA TYR A 86 -0.53 7.15 5.34
C TYR A 86 -0.84 8.23 4.32
N ARG A 87 -2.14 8.40 4.04
CA ARG A 87 -2.60 9.44 3.11
C ARG A 87 -2.44 10.81 3.74
N VAL A 88 -2.04 11.78 2.94
CA VAL A 88 -1.81 13.15 3.37
C VAL A 88 -2.15 14.15 2.26
N ASP A 89 -2.49 15.38 2.64
CA ASP A 89 -2.55 16.48 1.68
C ASP A 89 -1.16 16.70 1.07
N CYS A 90 -1.08 16.76 -0.26
CA CYS A 90 0.17 17.02 -0.96
C CYS A 90 0.82 18.35 -0.54
N ALA A 91 0.03 19.34 -0.13
CA ALA A 91 0.50 20.64 0.33
C ALA A 91 0.92 20.67 1.81
N ASP A 92 0.73 19.59 2.57
CA ASP A 92 1.13 19.53 3.97
C ASP A 92 2.64 19.39 4.12
N SER A 93 3.35 20.53 4.17
CA SER A 93 4.80 20.57 4.34
C SER A 93 5.31 19.96 5.66
N SER A 94 4.42 19.65 6.62
CA SER A 94 4.82 19.04 7.89
C SER A 94 4.96 17.52 7.82
N ALA A 95 4.30 16.87 6.86
CA ALA A 95 4.43 15.44 6.64
C ALA A 95 5.70 15.13 5.83
N PRO A 96 6.57 14.22 6.27
CA PRO A 96 7.79 13.89 5.55
C PRO A 96 7.49 13.01 4.31
N HIS A 97 8.43 12.96 3.37
CA HIS A 97 8.46 11.98 2.27
C HIS A 97 7.13 11.83 1.52
N ARG A 98 6.50 12.96 1.16
CA ARG A 98 5.23 12.97 0.44
C ARG A 98 5.45 12.59 -1.01
N GLN A 99 4.71 11.61 -1.48
CA GLN A 99 4.73 11.15 -2.86
C GLN A 99 3.33 11.18 -3.45
N ARG A 100 3.18 11.92 -4.56
CA ARG A 100 1.91 12.01 -5.30
C ARG A 100 1.87 10.92 -6.36
N ALA A 101 0.83 10.09 -6.37
CA ALA A 101 0.58 9.18 -7.48
C ALA A 101 0.12 9.98 -8.71
N THR A 102 0.86 9.89 -9.81
CA THR A 102 0.59 10.64 -11.04
C THR A 102 -0.14 9.80 -12.08
N GLU A 103 0.14 8.50 -12.14
CA GLU A 103 -0.43 7.58 -13.12
C GLU A 103 -0.28 6.12 -12.66
N VAL A 104 -1.12 5.23 -13.19
CA VAL A 104 -0.94 3.77 -13.08
C VAL A 104 -0.80 3.18 -14.49
N LEU A 105 0.42 2.77 -14.83
CA LEU A 105 0.74 2.13 -16.10
C LEU A 105 0.45 0.63 -16.03
N ARG A 106 -0.38 0.11 -16.94
CA ARG A 106 -0.70 -1.33 -17.02
C ARG A 106 0.12 -2.00 -18.11
N GLY A 107 0.51 -3.25 -17.88
CA GLY A 107 1.42 -3.99 -18.77
C GLY A 107 2.88 -3.51 -18.71
N VAL A 108 3.21 -2.66 -17.74
CA VAL A 108 4.52 -2.03 -17.58
C VAL A 108 4.99 -2.27 -16.17
N SER A 109 6.17 -2.86 -16.00
CA SER A 109 6.80 -3.10 -14.70
C SER A 109 8.16 -2.42 -14.62
N ASN A 110 8.24 -1.18 -15.11
CA ASN A 110 9.46 -0.38 -15.13
C ASN A 110 9.13 1.09 -14.81
N VAL A 111 9.79 1.61 -13.78
CA VAL A 111 9.67 3.00 -13.31
C VAL A 111 10.27 4.01 -14.28
N ASP A 112 11.16 3.61 -15.19
CA ASP A 112 11.75 4.49 -16.21
C ASP A 112 10.70 5.05 -17.18
N GLN A 113 9.52 4.42 -17.26
CA GLN A 113 8.41 4.92 -18.07
C GLN A 113 7.58 6.01 -17.38
N CYS A 114 7.81 6.23 -16.08
CA CYS A 114 7.20 7.33 -15.35
C CYS A 114 7.86 8.64 -15.75
N ALA A 115 7.06 9.69 -15.94
CA ALA A 115 7.58 11.01 -16.35
C ALA A 115 8.61 11.59 -15.35
N SER A 116 8.46 11.27 -14.07
CA SER A 116 9.39 11.61 -12.98
C SER A 116 10.63 10.72 -12.93
N GLY A 117 10.60 9.55 -13.58
CA GLY A 117 11.56 8.45 -13.39
C GLY A 117 11.44 7.71 -12.06
N VAL A 118 10.39 7.99 -11.27
CA VAL A 118 10.17 7.40 -9.95
C VAL A 118 8.79 6.74 -9.89
N GLY A 119 8.71 5.59 -9.24
CA GLY A 119 7.47 4.81 -9.12
C GLY A 119 7.65 3.53 -8.32
N TYR A 120 6.55 2.79 -8.22
CA TYR A 120 6.47 1.46 -7.61
C TYR A 120 6.10 0.48 -8.71
N ALA A 121 7.03 -0.42 -9.05
CA ALA A 121 6.82 -1.42 -10.09
C ALA A 121 6.38 -2.76 -9.47
N TYR A 122 5.34 -3.34 -10.06
CA TYR A 122 4.73 -4.59 -9.66
C TYR A 122 4.92 -5.62 -10.79
N PRO A 123 6.09 -6.29 -10.87
CA PRO A 123 6.47 -7.13 -12.01
C PRO A 123 5.70 -8.44 -12.15
N GLU A 124 5.18 -9.05 -11.08
CA GLU A 124 4.36 -10.26 -11.23
C GLU A 124 2.98 -9.92 -11.77
N ARG A 125 2.42 -8.78 -11.32
CA ARG A 125 1.09 -8.30 -11.71
C ARG A 125 1.10 -7.32 -12.89
N GLN A 126 2.28 -7.04 -13.43
CA GLN A 126 2.53 -6.27 -14.66
C GLN A 126 1.89 -4.87 -14.63
N PHE A 127 2.15 -4.09 -13.57
CA PHE A 127 1.78 -2.68 -13.54
C PHE A 127 2.80 -1.85 -12.78
N THR A 128 2.76 -0.53 -12.94
CA THR A 128 3.64 0.41 -12.26
C THR A 128 2.82 1.62 -11.82
N VAL A 129 2.94 2.01 -10.56
CA VAL A 129 2.39 3.26 -10.06
C VAL A 129 3.46 4.32 -10.16
N CYS A 130 3.26 5.30 -11.02
CA CYS A 130 4.16 6.43 -11.17
C CYS A 130 3.91 7.45 -10.08
N VAL A 131 4.99 7.96 -9.48
CA VAL A 131 4.91 8.94 -8.41
C VAL A 131 5.87 10.10 -8.64
N GLU A 132 5.64 11.21 -7.96
CA GLU A 132 6.59 12.29 -7.85
C GLU A 132 6.73 12.73 -6.40
N ASP A 133 7.94 13.12 -6.00
CA ASP A 133 8.18 13.69 -4.68
C ASP A 133 7.60 15.10 -4.61
N VAL A 134 6.83 15.37 -3.57
CA VAL A 134 6.24 16.69 -3.33
C VAL A 134 6.99 17.37 -2.19
N SER A 135 7.70 18.45 -2.52
CA SER A 135 8.48 19.28 -1.59
C SER A 135 7.58 20.15 -0.71
#